data_AF-A0A550CG54-F1
#
_entry.id   AF-A0A550CG54-F1
#
_cell.length_a   1.000
_cell.length_b   1.000
_cell.length_c   1.000
_cell.angle_alpha   90.00
_cell.angle_beta   90.00
_cell.angle_gamma   90.00
#
_symmetry.space_group_name_H-M   'P 1'
#
loop_
_entity.id
_entity.type
_entity.pdbx_description
1 polymer ?
#
loop_
_entity_poly.entity_id
_entity_poly.type
_entity_poly.pdbx_seq_one_letter_code
_entity_poly.pdbx_strand_id
1 'polypeptide(L)'
;MSDIDYSKPVSTLLKEGTMEAHKDVEQSAAAAALLSGRLEKGEYVRYLMVLYEIYDTLERALEQHASHPVLEPIHNPALLARAPALASDISRLLEVDAWKAHPSYITLRATPPAAVRAYTTRIRELAKSEDPSPLLAHAYVRYLGDLSGGQQIRHTIAKAYDLDEAAPDAGLAFYDFKELQSSQKAGLGEMRRIKDWFREGMNKGVRDDEKRKADIVAEAVTVFRLNGGIFDSILLEDVDPKNVVASNEKQFPMTSFLSIIIAGESTPLLTCHSSNSRLVGLAHFMLVVGGFTGARGKQKWYGFEEWLDTIFKNQSGST
;
A
#
# COMPACT_ATOMS: atom_id res chain seq x y z
N MET A 1 20.01 -22.01 3.65
CA MET A 1 18.90 -21.32 4.33
C MET A 1 19.22 -21.37 5.81
N SER A 2 19.38 -20.22 6.46
CA SER A 2 19.48 -20.17 7.92
C SER A 2 18.23 -20.84 8.51
N ASP A 3 18.39 -21.68 9.52
CA ASP A 3 17.28 -22.28 10.24
C ASP A 3 16.39 -21.14 10.78
N ILE A 4 15.09 -21.13 10.42
CA ILE A 4 14.18 -20.08 10.84
C ILE A 4 13.89 -20.30 12.33
N ASP A 5 14.21 -19.30 13.16
CA ASP A 5 13.95 -19.36 14.61
C ASP A 5 12.47 -19.12 14.92
N TYR A 6 11.68 -20.19 14.93
CA TYR A 6 10.24 -20.15 15.20
C TYR A 6 9.86 -19.77 16.64
N SER A 7 10.84 -19.58 17.54
CA SER A 7 10.59 -19.01 18.87
C SER A 7 10.17 -17.53 18.80
N LYS A 8 10.55 -16.82 17.73
CA LYS A 8 10.18 -15.41 17.52
C LYS A 8 8.65 -15.22 17.38
N PRO A 9 8.14 -14.00 17.67
CA PRO A 9 6.75 -13.66 17.38
C PRO A 9 6.43 -13.79 15.89
N VAL A 10 5.21 -14.22 15.54
CA VAL A 10 4.81 -14.45 14.13
C VAL A 10 4.91 -13.17 13.29
N SER A 11 4.67 -12.00 13.87
CA SER A 11 4.85 -10.72 13.19
C SER A 11 6.29 -10.45 12.74
N THR A 12 7.28 -10.87 13.53
CA THR A 12 8.70 -10.80 13.18
C THR A 12 9.03 -11.81 12.09
N LEU A 13 8.55 -13.05 12.23
CA LEU A 13 8.76 -14.12 11.25
C LEU A 13 8.17 -13.79 9.89
N LEU A 14 6.98 -13.19 9.84
CA LEU A 14 6.36 -12.72 8.61
C LEU A 14 7.20 -11.63 7.96
N LYS A 15 7.64 -10.62 8.72
CA LYS A 15 8.49 -9.53 8.19
C LYS A 15 9.79 -10.07 7.60
N GLU A 16 10.48 -10.96 8.30
CA GLU A 16 11.74 -11.56 7.86
C GLU A 16 11.52 -12.51 6.68
N GLY A 17 10.55 -13.42 6.78
CA GLY A 17 10.27 -14.47 5.81
C GLY A 17 9.71 -13.97 4.48
N THR A 18 9.08 -12.78 4.45
CA THR A 18 8.55 -12.20 3.21
C THR A 18 9.44 -11.11 2.61
N MET A 19 10.62 -10.85 3.18
CA MET A 19 11.47 -9.73 2.77
C MET A 19 11.90 -9.82 1.29
N GLU A 20 12.31 -11.00 0.83
CA GLU A 20 12.71 -11.21 -0.57
C GLU A 20 11.52 -11.05 -1.52
N ALA A 21 10.41 -11.74 -1.22
CA ALA A 21 9.19 -11.66 -2.04
C ALA A 21 8.61 -10.23 -2.10
N HIS A 22 8.71 -9.47 -1.00
CA HIS A 22 8.35 -8.05 -0.99
C HIS A 22 9.22 -7.24 -1.95
N LYS A 23 10.55 -7.43 -1.89
CA LYS A 23 11.50 -6.74 -2.76
C LYS A 23 11.25 -7.06 -4.24
N ASP A 24 10.93 -8.31 -4.57
CA ASP A 24 10.65 -8.70 -5.95
C ASP A 24 9.39 -8.01 -6.50
N VAL A 25 8.30 -7.97 -5.71
CA VAL A 25 7.07 -7.27 -6.10
C VAL A 25 7.31 -5.77 -6.24
N GLU A 26 8.04 -5.17 -5.30
CA GLU A 26 8.40 -3.75 -5.31
C GLU A 26 9.21 -3.36 -6.56
N GLN A 27 10.13 -4.22 -6.99
CA GLN A 27 10.98 -3.98 -8.15
C GLN A 27 10.30 -4.33 -9.49
N SER A 28 9.10 -4.91 -9.46
CA SER A 28 8.38 -5.25 -10.68
C SER A 28 7.98 -3.99 -11.45
N ALA A 29 8.23 -4.01 -12.76
CA ALA A 29 7.79 -2.94 -13.66
C ALA A 29 6.28 -2.73 -13.58
N ALA A 30 5.55 -3.80 -13.26
CA ALA A 30 4.10 -3.79 -13.18
C ALA A 30 3.56 -3.03 -11.97
N ALA A 31 4.13 -3.28 -10.78
CA ALA A 31 3.83 -2.47 -9.60
C ALA A 31 4.26 -1.01 -9.81
N ALA A 32 5.43 -0.76 -10.41
CA ALA A 32 5.88 0.60 -10.70
C ALA A 32 4.94 1.35 -11.66
N ALA A 33 4.46 0.70 -12.71
CA ALA A 33 3.52 1.30 -13.67
C ALA A 33 2.19 1.66 -12.99
N LEU A 34 1.60 0.71 -12.25
CA LEU A 34 0.34 0.91 -11.54
C LEU A 34 0.44 2.04 -10.49
N LEU A 35 1.54 2.08 -9.74
CA LEU A 35 1.72 3.02 -8.62
C LEU A 35 2.26 4.40 -9.02
N SER A 36 2.73 4.56 -10.27
CA SER A 36 3.26 5.84 -10.78
C SER A 36 2.20 6.77 -11.37
N GLY A 37 0.92 6.35 -11.38
CA GLY A 37 -0.17 7.14 -11.96
C GLY A 37 -0.09 7.27 -13.48
N ARG A 38 0.61 6.33 -14.15
CA ARG A 38 0.79 6.32 -15.61
C ARG A 38 -0.26 5.51 -16.36
N LEU A 39 -1.08 4.76 -15.63
CA LEU A 39 -2.18 4.01 -16.23
C LEU A 39 -3.27 4.97 -16.70
N GLU A 40 -4.02 4.53 -17.70
CA GLU A 40 -5.24 5.20 -18.09
C GLU A 40 -6.28 5.04 -16.96
N LYS A 41 -7.17 6.04 -16.76
CA LYS A 41 -8.16 6.01 -15.68
C LYS A 41 -9.02 4.74 -15.76
N GLY A 42 -9.40 4.30 -16.96
CA GLY A 42 -10.14 3.06 -17.18
C GLY A 42 -9.39 1.80 -16.73
N GLU A 43 -8.07 1.74 -16.93
CA GLU A 43 -7.21 0.64 -16.46
C GLU A 43 -7.11 0.61 -14.94
N TYR A 44 -6.98 1.77 -14.31
CA TYR A 44 -6.99 1.87 -12.85
C TYR A 44 -8.35 1.43 -12.28
N VAL A 45 -9.46 1.79 -12.91
CA VAL A 45 -10.78 1.28 -12.50
C VAL A 45 -10.87 -0.24 -12.65
N ARG A 46 -10.34 -0.83 -13.73
CA ARG A 46 -10.26 -2.30 -13.88
C ARG A 46 -9.41 -2.94 -12.77
N TYR A 47 -8.29 -2.32 -12.39
CA TYR A 47 -7.50 -2.76 -11.23
C TYR A 47 -8.31 -2.72 -9.94
N LEU A 48 -9.06 -1.64 -9.67
CA LEU A 48 -9.92 -1.56 -8.49
C LEU A 48 -10.98 -2.65 -8.47
N MET A 49 -11.56 -3.02 -9.63
CA MET A 49 -12.49 -4.14 -9.73
C MET A 49 -11.83 -5.49 -9.38
N VAL A 50 -10.58 -5.69 -9.80
CA VAL A 50 -9.79 -6.87 -9.41
C VAL A 50 -9.52 -6.89 -7.91
N LEU A 51 -9.11 -5.76 -7.33
CA LEU A 51 -8.94 -5.63 -5.89
C LEU A 51 -10.26 -5.93 -5.17
N TYR A 52 -11.38 -5.40 -5.64
CA TYR A 52 -12.68 -5.65 -5.06
C TYR A 52 -12.99 -7.16 -4.94
N GLU A 53 -12.76 -7.94 -6.01
CA GLU A 53 -12.98 -9.40 -5.96
C GLU A 53 -12.12 -10.10 -4.90
N ILE A 54 -10.88 -9.65 -4.72
CA ILE A 54 -9.94 -10.22 -3.74
C ILE A 54 -10.34 -9.84 -2.32
N TYR A 55 -10.59 -8.55 -2.06
CA TYR A 55 -11.00 -8.08 -0.73
C TYR A 55 -12.37 -8.61 -0.34
N ASP A 56 -13.36 -8.59 -1.23
CA ASP A 56 -14.69 -9.15 -0.93
C ASP A 56 -14.59 -10.65 -0.60
N THR A 57 -13.73 -11.41 -1.31
CA THR A 57 -13.49 -12.82 -1.00
C THR A 57 -12.77 -13.01 0.35
N LEU A 58 -11.71 -12.21 0.61
CA LEU A 58 -10.95 -12.26 1.86
C LEU A 58 -11.80 -11.86 3.07
N GLU A 59 -12.53 -10.76 2.97
CA GLU A 59 -13.33 -10.21 4.06
C GLU A 59 -14.49 -11.13 4.43
N ARG A 60 -15.14 -11.77 3.44
CA ARG A 60 -16.14 -12.82 3.72
C ARG A 60 -15.52 -14.02 4.42
N ALA A 61 -14.31 -14.43 4.03
CA ALA A 61 -13.60 -15.54 4.68
C ALA A 61 -13.20 -15.18 6.13
N LEU A 62 -12.75 -13.96 6.36
CA LEU A 62 -12.43 -13.46 7.70
C LEU A 62 -13.68 -13.34 8.58
N GLU A 63 -14.80 -12.89 8.01
CA GLU A 63 -16.11 -12.83 8.69
C GLU A 63 -16.60 -14.23 9.08
N GLN A 64 -16.52 -15.19 8.16
CA GLN A 64 -16.89 -16.59 8.41
C GLN A 64 -16.12 -17.19 9.60
N HIS A 65 -14.87 -16.75 9.81
CA HIS A 65 -13.97 -17.24 10.85
C HIS A 65 -13.67 -16.20 11.92
N ALA A 66 -14.56 -15.23 12.14
CA ALA A 66 -14.35 -14.11 13.07
C ALA A 66 -14.11 -14.55 14.53
N SER A 67 -14.62 -15.71 14.94
CA SER A 67 -14.40 -16.28 16.28
C SER A 67 -13.24 -17.27 16.35
N HIS A 68 -12.51 -17.51 15.25
CA HIS A 68 -11.37 -18.43 15.26
C HIS A 68 -10.24 -17.84 16.12
N PRO A 69 -9.64 -18.58 17.07
CA PRO A 69 -8.69 -18.01 18.05
C PRO A 69 -7.49 -17.27 17.46
N VAL A 70 -7.08 -17.63 16.24
CA VAL A 70 -5.97 -16.99 15.52
C VAL A 70 -6.41 -15.70 14.82
N LEU A 71 -7.66 -15.63 14.35
CA LEU A 71 -8.17 -14.55 13.50
C LEU A 71 -8.96 -13.50 14.29
N GLU A 72 -9.63 -13.90 15.37
CA GLU A 72 -10.40 -13.02 16.24
C GLU A 72 -9.63 -11.77 16.69
N PRO A 73 -8.35 -11.86 17.13
CA PRO A 73 -7.65 -10.69 17.64
C PRO A 73 -7.37 -9.60 16.60
N ILE A 74 -7.41 -9.94 15.31
CA ILE A 74 -7.22 -8.99 14.20
C ILE A 74 -8.54 -8.62 13.50
N HIS A 75 -9.65 -9.21 13.93
CA HIS A 75 -10.93 -9.04 13.26
C HIS A 75 -11.58 -7.71 13.67
N ASN A 76 -11.42 -6.68 12.83
CA ASN A 76 -12.07 -5.38 12.99
C ASN A 76 -12.53 -4.85 11.61
N PRO A 77 -13.67 -5.30 11.09
CA PRO A 77 -14.13 -4.91 9.75
C PRO A 77 -14.41 -3.42 9.63
N ALA A 78 -14.89 -2.76 10.69
CA ALA A 78 -15.13 -1.31 10.70
C ALA A 78 -13.86 -0.49 10.46
N LEU A 79 -12.70 -1.03 10.84
CA LEU A 79 -11.38 -0.42 10.67
C LEU A 79 -10.71 -0.84 9.36
N LEU A 80 -10.71 -2.14 9.06
CA LEU A 80 -9.85 -2.73 8.03
C LEU A 80 -10.55 -3.03 6.71
N ALA A 81 -11.86 -3.28 6.69
CA ALA A 81 -12.54 -3.70 5.46
C ALA A 81 -12.39 -2.64 4.36
N ARG A 82 -12.02 -3.09 3.16
CA ARG A 82 -11.74 -2.29 1.97
C ARG A 82 -12.77 -2.51 0.87
N ALA A 83 -13.44 -3.67 0.80
CA ALA A 83 -14.39 -3.94 -0.28
C ALA A 83 -15.51 -2.88 -0.42
N PRO A 84 -16.09 -2.34 0.67
CA PRO A 84 -17.07 -1.24 0.56
C PRO A 84 -16.46 0.05 0.00
N ALA A 85 -15.24 0.38 0.42
CA ALA A 85 -14.52 1.57 -0.06
C ALA A 85 -14.15 1.44 -1.55
N LEU A 86 -13.69 0.26 -1.97
CA LEU A 86 -13.44 -0.07 -3.37
C LEU A 86 -14.71 0.05 -4.22
N ALA A 87 -15.84 -0.49 -3.74
CA ALA A 87 -17.11 -0.37 -4.44
C ALA A 87 -17.52 1.10 -4.63
N SER A 88 -17.36 1.93 -3.58
CA SER A 88 -17.63 3.37 -3.65
C SER A 88 -16.72 4.07 -4.66
N ASP A 89 -15.43 3.75 -4.66
CA ASP A 89 -14.46 4.36 -5.57
C ASP A 89 -14.74 3.98 -7.02
N ILE A 90 -15.07 2.71 -7.30
CA ILE A 90 -15.40 2.24 -8.64
C ILE A 90 -16.65 2.96 -9.16
N SER A 91 -17.73 3.03 -8.36
CA SER A 91 -18.93 3.80 -8.71
C SER A 91 -18.62 5.24 -9.04
N ARG A 92 -17.82 5.90 -8.19
CA ARG A 92 -17.48 7.30 -8.36
C ARG A 92 -16.66 7.56 -9.61
N LEU A 93 -15.66 6.73 -9.88
CA LEU A 93 -14.73 6.90 -10.99
C LEU A 93 -15.38 6.62 -12.35
N LEU A 94 -16.38 5.72 -12.37
CA LEU A 94 -17.22 5.43 -13.53
C LEU A 94 -18.42 6.36 -13.66
N GLU A 95 -18.73 7.15 -12.63
CA GLU A 95 -19.91 8.00 -12.54
C GLU A 95 -21.23 7.21 -12.70
N VAL A 96 -21.31 6.04 -12.05
CA VAL A 96 -22.49 5.18 -12.06
C VAL A 96 -22.80 4.62 -10.66
N ASP A 97 -24.09 4.54 -10.32
CA ASP A 97 -24.52 3.92 -9.05
C ASP A 97 -24.40 2.39 -9.09
N ALA A 98 -24.87 1.78 -10.18
CA ALA A 98 -24.89 0.33 -10.35
C ALA A 98 -23.62 -0.20 -11.06
N TRP A 99 -22.45 0.09 -10.50
CA TRP A 99 -21.15 -0.26 -11.13
C TRP A 99 -20.97 -1.75 -11.44
N LYS A 100 -21.62 -2.64 -10.68
CA LYS A 100 -21.61 -4.09 -10.93
C LYS A 100 -22.33 -4.50 -12.23
N ALA A 101 -23.15 -3.62 -12.80
CA ALA A 101 -23.77 -3.82 -14.12
C ALA A 101 -22.89 -3.26 -15.26
N HIS A 102 -21.75 -2.63 -14.95
CA HIS A 102 -20.85 -2.11 -15.97
C HIS A 102 -20.23 -3.25 -16.79
N PRO A 103 -20.15 -3.15 -18.14
CA PRO A 103 -19.63 -4.20 -19.00
C PRO A 103 -18.26 -4.74 -18.58
N SER A 104 -17.33 -3.87 -18.17
CA SER A 104 -15.98 -4.29 -17.72
C SER A 104 -16.02 -5.23 -16.51
N TYR A 105 -16.92 -5.00 -15.56
CA TYR A 105 -17.04 -5.87 -14.39
C TYR A 105 -17.76 -7.18 -14.72
N ILE A 106 -18.77 -7.14 -15.60
CA ILE A 106 -19.42 -8.35 -16.11
C ILE A 106 -18.40 -9.24 -16.81
N THR A 107 -17.56 -8.67 -17.68
CA THR A 107 -16.49 -9.39 -18.36
C THR A 107 -15.48 -9.96 -17.37
N LEU A 108 -15.02 -9.15 -16.41
CA LEU A 108 -14.11 -9.60 -15.35
C LEU A 108 -14.68 -10.80 -14.59
N ARG A 109 -15.98 -10.80 -14.24
CA ARG A 109 -16.60 -11.91 -13.52
C ARG A 109 -16.85 -13.14 -14.39
N ALA A 110 -17.17 -12.95 -15.66
CA ALA A 110 -17.41 -14.05 -16.60
C ALA A 110 -16.10 -14.77 -16.96
N THR A 111 -15.02 -14.00 -17.19
CA THR A 111 -13.70 -14.52 -17.58
C THR A 111 -12.60 -13.86 -16.74
N PRO A 112 -12.53 -14.13 -15.43
CA PRO A 112 -11.56 -13.47 -14.56
C PRO A 112 -10.13 -13.86 -14.94
N PRO A 113 -9.14 -12.95 -14.96
CA PRO A 113 -7.77 -13.30 -15.27
C PRO A 113 -7.24 -14.44 -14.39
N ALA A 114 -6.32 -15.24 -14.93
CA ALA A 114 -5.84 -16.45 -14.26
C ALA A 114 -5.29 -16.17 -12.85
N ALA A 115 -4.58 -15.05 -12.66
CA ALA A 115 -4.06 -14.63 -11.36
C ALA A 115 -5.19 -14.31 -10.36
N VAL A 116 -6.23 -13.60 -10.78
CA VAL A 116 -7.40 -13.26 -9.94
C VAL A 116 -8.16 -14.52 -9.53
N ARG A 117 -8.35 -15.46 -10.47
CA ARG A 117 -8.92 -16.78 -10.17
C ARG A 117 -8.10 -17.54 -9.17
N ALA A 118 -6.78 -17.62 -9.37
CA ALA A 118 -5.88 -18.34 -8.48
C ALA A 118 -5.92 -17.76 -7.05
N TYR A 119 -5.89 -16.44 -6.93
CA TYR A 119 -5.93 -15.76 -5.63
C TYR A 119 -7.25 -16.02 -4.92
N THR A 120 -8.38 -15.70 -5.55
CA THR A 120 -9.70 -15.88 -4.92
C THR A 120 -10.01 -17.35 -4.63
N THR A 121 -9.50 -18.29 -5.44
CA THR A 121 -9.61 -19.73 -5.17
C THR A 121 -8.83 -20.12 -3.93
N ARG A 122 -7.57 -19.67 -3.79
CA ARG A 122 -6.75 -19.98 -2.62
C ARG A 122 -7.40 -19.49 -1.32
N ILE A 123 -7.97 -18.29 -1.30
CA ILE A 123 -8.71 -17.78 -0.13
C ILE A 123 -9.88 -18.71 0.20
N ARG A 124 -10.68 -19.11 -0.80
CA ARG A 124 -11.84 -19.99 -0.59
C ARG A 124 -11.46 -21.39 -0.15
N GLU A 125 -10.31 -21.90 -0.59
CA GLU A 125 -9.76 -23.19 -0.13
C GLU A 125 -9.40 -23.12 1.35
N LEU A 126 -8.66 -22.08 1.77
CA LEU A 126 -8.31 -21.86 3.18
C LEU A 126 -9.54 -21.62 4.06
N ALA A 127 -10.55 -20.92 3.55
CA ALA A 127 -11.80 -20.72 4.27
C ALA A 127 -12.59 -22.02 4.50
N LYS A 128 -12.31 -23.07 3.72
CA LYS A 128 -12.96 -24.39 3.79
C LYS A 128 -12.07 -25.47 4.42
N SER A 129 -10.81 -25.18 4.70
CA SER A 129 -9.90 -26.15 5.31
C SER A 129 -10.20 -26.36 6.79
N GLU A 130 -9.69 -27.46 7.35
CA GLU A 130 -9.83 -27.78 8.78
C GLU A 130 -9.20 -26.70 9.67
N ASP A 131 -8.07 -26.14 9.23
CA ASP A 131 -7.43 -25.00 9.89
C ASP A 131 -7.45 -23.77 8.94
N PRO A 132 -8.25 -22.72 9.24
CA PRO A 132 -8.31 -21.50 8.46
C PRO A 132 -7.25 -20.45 8.88
N SER A 133 -6.38 -20.76 9.84
CA SER A 133 -5.36 -19.82 10.34
C SER A 133 -4.46 -19.20 9.26
N PRO A 134 -4.13 -19.86 8.13
CA PRO A 134 -3.34 -19.21 7.08
C PRO A 134 -4.05 -18.02 6.41
N LEU A 135 -5.37 -17.81 6.61
CA LEU A 135 -6.04 -16.56 6.21
C LEU A 135 -5.39 -15.31 6.84
N LEU A 136 -4.72 -15.47 7.98
CA LEU A 136 -3.96 -14.40 8.62
C LEU A 136 -2.87 -13.85 7.70
N ALA A 137 -2.22 -14.70 6.90
CA ALA A 137 -1.19 -14.27 5.96
C ALA A 137 -1.75 -13.34 4.88
N HIS A 138 -2.97 -13.63 4.38
CA HIS A 138 -3.64 -12.78 3.40
C HIS A 138 -4.02 -11.42 3.99
N ALA A 139 -4.56 -11.41 5.20
CA ALA A 139 -4.87 -10.19 5.94
C ALA A 139 -3.61 -9.35 6.21
N TYR A 140 -2.51 -10.00 6.63
CA TYR A 140 -1.21 -9.38 6.87
C TYR A 140 -0.68 -8.66 5.63
N VAL A 141 -0.54 -9.36 4.51
CA VAL A 141 0.07 -8.79 3.29
C VAL A 141 -0.79 -7.66 2.74
N ARG A 142 -2.11 -7.81 2.71
CA ARG A 142 -3.01 -6.78 2.17
C ARG A 142 -3.09 -5.56 3.09
N TYR A 143 -3.59 -5.73 4.32
CA TYR A 143 -3.89 -4.57 5.18
C TYR A 143 -2.64 -3.81 5.61
N LEU A 144 -1.54 -4.49 5.97
CA LEU A 144 -0.32 -3.77 6.35
C LEU A 144 0.37 -3.12 5.14
N GLY A 145 0.21 -3.69 3.94
CA GLY A 145 0.66 -3.08 2.69
C GLY A 145 -0.07 -1.76 2.44
N ASP A 146 -1.40 -1.77 2.53
CA ASP A 146 -2.25 -0.58 2.35
C ASP A 146 -1.91 0.52 3.37
N LEU A 147 -1.67 0.14 4.64
CA LEU A 147 -1.30 1.05 5.73
C LEU A 147 0.13 1.61 5.65
N SER A 148 0.98 1.07 4.77
CA SER A 148 2.39 1.49 4.67
C SER A 148 2.66 2.39 3.47
N GLY A 149 2.03 2.12 2.32
CA GLY A 149 2.22 2.92 1.09
C GLY A 149 0.99 3.72 0.63
N GLY A 150 -0.20 3.45 1.20
CA GLY A 150 -1.47 3.92 0.64
C GLY A 150 -1.60 5.43 0.48
N GLN A 151 -1.03 6.23 1.40
CA GLN A 151 -1.15 7.69 1.32
C GLN A 151 -0.36 8.30 0.16
N GLN A 152 0.81 7.76 -0.15
CA GLN A 152 1.58 8.21 -1.31
C GLN A 152 0.90 7.82 -2.62
N ILE A 153 0.33 6.61 -2.66
CA ILE A 153 -0.43 6.12 -3.82
C ILE A 153 -1.67 6.98 -4.01
N ARG A 154 -2.41 7.28 -2.94
CA ARG A 154 -3.56 8.20 -2.93
C ARG A 154 -3.22 9.53 -3.60
N HIS A 155 -2.15 10.19 -3.17
CA HIS A 155 -1.72 11.45 -3.74
C HIS A 155 -1.35 11.34 -5.23
N THR A 156 -0.66 10.26 -5.59
CA THR A 156 -0.23 10.01 -6.97
C THR A 156 -1.43 9.81 -7.90
N ILE A 157 -2.40 9.01 -7.48
CA ILE A 157 -3.64 8.73 -8.23
C ILE A 157 -4.51 9.98 -8.33
N ALA A 158 -4.64 10.75 -7.25
CA ALA A 158 -5.41 11.98 -7.28
C ALA A 158 -4.87 12.97 -8.30
N LYS A 159 -3.54 13.15 -8.32
CA LYS A 159 -2.88 13.99 -9.31
C LYS A 159 -3.01 13.44 -10.73
N ALA A 160 -2.87 12.14 -10.93
CA ALA A 160 -2.92 11.51 -12.25
C ALA A 160 -4.29 11.68 -12.92
N TYR A 161 -5.37 11.64 -12.14
CA TYR A 161 -6.74 11.67 -12.65
C TYR A 161 -7.52 12.94 -12.28
N ASP A 162 -6.81 14.00 -11.85
CA ASP A 162 -7.36 15.31 -11.48
C ASP A 162 -8.52 15.21 -10.46
N LEU A 163 -8.31 14.38 -9.42
CA LEU A 163 -9.28 14.16 -8.35
C LEU A 163 -9.03 15.16 -7.22
N ASP A 164 -10.11 15.74 -6.68
CA ASP A 164 -10.03 16.61 -5.51
C ASP A 164 -9.83 15.77 -4.23
N GLU A 165 -8.60 15.70 -3.74
CA GLU A 165 -8.24 14.95 -2.53
C GLU A 165 -9.00 15.38 -1.27
N ALA A 166 -9.54 16.61 -1.24
CA ALA A 166 -10.31 17.13 -0.12
C ALA A 166 -11.80 16.76 -0.20
N ALA A 167 -12.28 16.31 -1.36
CA ALA A 167 -13.66 15.87 -1.53
C ALA A 167 -13.91 14.53 -0.80
N PRO A 168 -15.02 14.41 -0.05
CA PRO A 168 -15.34 13.20 0.72
C PRO A 168 -15.63 11.96 -0.16
N ASP A 169 -15.86 12.17 -1.45
CA ASP A 169 -16.20 11.16 -2.45
C ASP A 169 -15.24 11.25 -3.66
N ALA A 170 -13.95 11.51 -3.44
CA ALA A 170 -12.98 11.72 -4.52
C ALA A 170 -12.70 10.49 -5.41
N GLY A 171 -13.21 9.30 -5.06
CA GLY A 171 -12.81 8.02 -5.67
C GLY A 171 -11.47 7.50 -5.12
N LEU A 172 -11.19 7.82 -3.85
CA LEU A 172 -9.94 7.52 -3.14
C LEU A 172 -10.18 6.89 -1.75
N ALA A 173 -11.41 6.46 -1.44
CA ALA A 173 -11.82 5.94 -0.15
C ALA A 173 -11.06 4.66 0.24
N PHE A 174 -10.61 3.86 -0.73
CA PHE A 174 -9.81 2.66 -0.49
C PHE A 174 -8.56 2.95 0.38
N TYR A 175 -7.93 4.10 0.16
CA TYR A 175 -6.73 4.53 0.88
C TYR A 175 -7.01 5.17 2.23
N ASP A 176 -8.28 5.43 2.56
CA ASP A 176 -8.66 6.11 3.79
C ASP A 176 -8.97 5.08 4.89
N PHE A 177 -8.28 5.20 6.02
CA PHE A 177 -8.57 4.42 7.23
C PHE A 177 -9.18 5.32 8.30
N LYS A 178 -9.90 4.70 9.23
CA LYS A 178 -10.42 5.37 10.43
C LYS A 178 -9.46 5.19 11.59
N GLU A 179 -9.61 6.01 12.62
CA GLU A 179 -8.89 5.80 13.88
C GLU A 179 -9.34 4.52 14.59
N LEU A 180 -8.47 3.93 15.42
CA LEU A 180 -8.77 2.70 16.16
C LEU A 180 -9.96 2.85 17.12
N GLN A 181 -10.13 4.05 17.67
CA GLN A 181 -11.08 4.35 18.75
C GLN A 181 -12.13 5.40 18.35
N SER A 182 -12.18 5.79 17.08
CA SER A 182 -13.12 6.80 16.60
C SER A 182 -13.45 6.61 15.12
N SER A 183 -14.50 7.26 14.63
CA SER A 183 -14.85 7.25 13.20
C SER A 183 -14.13 8.33 12.38
N GLN A 184 -13.19 9.06 12.99
CA GLN A 184 -12.41 10.09 12.29
C GLN A 184 -11.41 9.45 11.33
N LYS A 185 -10.99 10.21 10.33
CA LYS A 185 -9.96 9.78 9.38
C LYS A 185 -8.60 9.69 10.08
N ALA A 186 -7.94 8.54 9.95
CA ALA A 186 -6.63 8.30 10.53
C ALA A 186 -5.55 9.15 9.85
N GLY A 187 -4.76 9.86 10.66
CA GLY A 187 -3.49 10.46 10.24
C GLY A 187 -2.33 9.46 10.30
N LEU A 188 -1.12 9.89 9.91
CA LEU A 188 0.06 9.01 9.84
C LEU A 188 0.42 8.34 11.18
N GLY A 189 0.30 9.08 12.29
CA GLY A 189 0.52 8.54 13.63
C GLY A 189 -0.47 7.43 13.98
N GLU A 190 -1.72 7.58 13.56
CA GLU A 190 -2.76 6.57 13.78
C GLU A 190 -2.55 5.34 12.90
N MET A 191 -2.11 5.51 11.64
CA MET A 191 -1.73 4.39 10.78
C MET A 191 -0.67 3.51 11.45
N ARG A 192 0.31 4.11 12.14
CA ARG A 192 1.31 3.35 12.92
C ARG A 192 0.63 2.54 14.03
N ARG A 193 -0.24 3.17 14.81
CA ARG A 193 -0.97 2.50 15.90
C ARG A 193 -1.82 1.33 15.40
N ILE A 194 -2.49 1.48 14.26
CA ILE A 194 -3.26 0.40 13.62
C ILE A 194 -2.34 -0.78 13.27
N LYS A 195 -1.16 -0.51 12.67
CA LYS A 195 -0.19 -1.56 12.34
C LYS A 195 0.32 -2.29 13.58
N ASP A 196 0.58 -1.56 14.65
CA ASP A 196 1.08 -2.14 15.91
C ASP A 196 0.00 -2.98 16.59
N TRP A 197 -1.24 -2.47 16.66
CA TRP A 197 -2.41 -3.23 17.13
C TRP A 197 -2.60 -4.52 16.33
N PHE A 198 -2.51 -4.46 15.00
CA PHE A 198 -2.64 -5.63 14.14
C PHE A 198 -1.53 -6.66 14.42
N ARG A 199 -0.28 -6.22 14.57
CA ARG A 199 0.86 -7.11 14.91
C ARG A 199 0.70 -7.78 16.27
N GLU A 200 0.26 -7.02 17.27
CA GLU A 200 -0.03 -7.56 18.58
C GLU A 200 -1.15 -8.61 18.52
N GLY A 201 -2.23 -8.31 17.78
CA GLY A 201 -3.33 -9.26 17.54
C GLY A 201 -2.84 -10.57 16.91
N MET A 202 -2.01 -10.49 15.85
CA MET A 202 -1.41 -11.67 15.22
C MET A 202 -0.58 -12.50 16.22
N ASN A 203 0.28 -11.85 16.99
CA ASN A 203 1.13 -12.52 17.98
C ASN A 203 0.27 -13.22 19.05
N LYS A 204 -0.77 -12.54 19.55
CA LYS A 204 -1.71 -13.07 20.54
C LYS A 204 -2.50 -14.27 20.00
N GLY A 205 -2.94 -14.21 18.75
CA GLY A 205 -3.74 -15.25 18.12
C GLY A 205 -2.92 -16.51 17.80
N VAL A 206 -1.74 -16.34 17.21
CA VAL A 206 -0.87 -17.47 16.81
C VAL A 206 -0.16 -18.11 18.00
N ARG A 207 0.23 -17.31 19.01
CA ARG A 207 0.98 -17.76 20.19
C ARG A 207 2.29 -18.45 19.79
N ASP A 208 2.71 -19.46 20.55
CA ASP A 208 3.98 -20.17 20.38
C ASP A 208 3.86 -21.46 19.53
N ASP A 209 2.80 -21.60 18.75
CA ASP A 209 2.60 -22.75 17.86
C ASP A 209 3.54 -22.66 16.63
N GLU A 210 4.69 -23.32 16.71
CA GLU A 210 5.73 -23.28 15.67
C GLU A 210 5.24 -23.79 14.32
N LYS A 211 4.44 -24.87 14.30
CA LYS A 211 3.90 -25.41 13.05
C LYS A 211 2.98 -24.39 12.40
N ARG A 212 2.08 -23.78 13.17
CA ARG A 212 1.18 -22.75 12.66
C ARG A 212 1.95 -21.52 12.18
N LYS A 213 3.00 -21.09 12.91
CA LYS A 213 3.89 -20.01 12.45
C LYS A 213 4.51 -20.35 11.09
N ALA A 214 5.00 -21.58 10.90
CA ALA A 214 5.58 -22.02 9.64
C ALA A 214 4.55 -22.01 8.50
N ASP A 215 3.35 -22.54 8.73
CA ASP A 215 2.27 -22.59 7.74
C ASP A 215 1.84 -21.17 7.32
N ILE A 216 1.72 -20.24 8.27
CA ILE A 216 1.35 -18.83 8.02
C ILE A 216 2.45 -18.09 7.24
N VAL A 217 3.73 -18.30 7.58
CA VAL A 217 4.86 -17.68 6.87
C VAL A 217 4.96 -18.21 5.43
N ALA A 218 4.81 -19.52 5.24
CA ALA A 218 4.79 -20.13 3.90
C ALA A 218 3.61 -19.61 3.06
N GLU A 219 2.43 -19.45 3.67
CA GLU A 219 1.29 -18.86 2.99
C GLU A 219 1.55 -17.40 2.62
N ALA A 220 2.21 -16.61 3.48
CA ALA A 220 2.50 -15.21 3.17
C ALA A 220 3.40 -15.06 1.92
N VAL A 221 4.40 -15.93 1.74
CA VAL A 221 5.19 -15.99 0.51
C VAL A 221 4.31 -16.31 -0.70
N THR A 222 3.36 -17.24 -0.54
CA THR A 222 2.36 -17.55 -1.59
C THR A 222 1.51 -16.32 -1.92
N VAL A 223 1.10 -15.55 -0.92
CA VAL A 223 0.32 -14.32 -1.10
C VAL A 223 1.10 -13.26 -1.88
N PHE A 224 2.40 -13.08 -1.63
CA PHE A 224 3.23 -12.18 -2.43
C PHE A 224 3.31 -12.60 -3.89
N ARG A 225 3.48 -13.90 -4.16
CA ARG A 225 3.45 -14.43 -5.54
C ARG A 225 2.11 -14.21 -6.23
N LEU A 226 1.00 -14.43 -5.51
CA LEU A 226 -0.35 -14.19 -6.02
C LEU A 226 -0.58 -12.70 -6.32
N ASN A 227 -0.10 -11.79 -5.46
CA ASN A 227 -0.14 -10.35 -5.72
C ASN A 227 0.66 -9.96 -6.96
N GLY A 228 1.88 -10.50 -7.11
CA GLY A 228 2.71 -10.30 -8.30
C GLY A 228 1.95 -10.59 -9.60
N GLY A 229 1.27 -11.75 -9.66
CA GLY A 229 0.51 -12.15 -10.85
C GLY A 229 -0.68 -11.24 -11.19
N ILE A 230 -1.25 -10.50 -10.21
CA ILE A 230 -2.30 -9.52 -10.49
C ILE A 230 -1.74 -8.38 -11.33
N PHE A 231 -0.59 -7.83 -10.93
CA PHE A 231 0.02 -6.70 -11.62
C PHE A 231 0.35 -7.06 -13.07
N ASP A 232 0.85 -8.28 -13.30
CA ASP A 232 1.10 -8.79 -14.66
C ASP A 232 -0.20 -8.90 -15.47
N SER A 233 -1.29 -9.40 -14.86
CA SER A 233 -2.55 -9.60 -15.58
C SER A 233 -3.21 -8.31 -16.09
N ILE A 234 -3.00 -7.19 -15.40
CA ILE A 234 -3.62 -5.91 -15.75
C ILE A 234 -2.86 -5.21 -16.89
N LEU A 235 -1.56 -5.46 -17.02
CA LEU A 235 -0.73 -4.89 -18.08
C LEU A 235 -0.77 -5.69 -19.38
N LEU A 236 -1.26 -6.93 -19.33
CA LEU A 236 -1.28 -7.82 -20.48
C LEU A 236 -2.55 -7.73 -21.32
N GLU A 237 -3.63 -7.13 -20.82
CA GLU A 237 -4.92 -7.16 -21.53
C GLU A 237 -5.16 -5.99 -22.49
N ASP A 238 -4.50 -4.82 -22.40
CA ASP A 238 -4.78 -3.70 -23.34
C ASP A 238 -3.70 -2.61 -23.45
N VAL A 239 -2.47 -2.86 -23.01
CA VAL A 239 -1.42 -1.85 -23.14
C VAL A 239 -0.86 -1.86 -24.56
N ASP A 240 -1.30 -0.93 -25.42
CA ASP A 240 -0.58 -0.62 -26.66
C ASP A 240 0.88 -0.29 -26.25
N PRO A 241 1.89 -1.02 -26.75
CA PRO A 241 3.29 -0.74 -26.42
C PRO A 241 3.71 0.71 -26.74
N LYS A 242 2.94 1.45 -27.55
CA LYS A 242 3.14 2.89 -27.81
C LYS A 242 2.63 3.81 -26.70
N ASN A 243 1.69 3.37 -25.86
CA ASN A 243 1.20 4.09 -24.70
C ASN A 243 2.05 3.84 -23.44
N VAL A 244 2.91 2.81 -23.47
CA VAL A 244 4.08 2.76 -22.60
C VAL A 244 5.05 3.82 -23.13
N VAL A 245 5.02 5.02 -22.54
CA VAL A 245 5.96 6.09 -22.90
C VAL A 245 7.38 5.53 -22.80
N ALA A 246 8.00 5.30 -23.96
CA ALA A 246 9.39 4.89 -24.06
C ALA A 246 10.24 5.95 -23.36
N SER A 247 10.92 5.53 -22.29
CA SER A 247 11.73 6.38 -21.45
C SER A 247 12.86 7.00 -22.27
N ASN A 248 12.78 8.30 -22.50
CA ASN A 248 13.95 9.10 -22.81
C ASN A 248 13.97 10.32 -21.89
N GLU A 249 13.98 10.08 -20.57
CA GLU A 249 14.34 11.10 -19.59
C GLU A 249 14.70 10.43 -18.25
N LYS A 250 15.68 11.03 -17.57
CA LYS A 250 16.52 10.44 -16.53
C LYS A 250 15.72 9.64 -15.50
N GLN A 251 16.08 8.36 -15.42
CA GLN A 251 15.68 7.39 -14.42
C GLN A 251 15.81 8.00 -13.02
N PHE A 252 14.68 8.35 -12.39
CA PHE A 252 14.67 8.67 -10.96
C PHE A 252 15.12 7.42 -10.21
N PRO A 253 16.14 7.48 -9.35
CA PRO A 253 16.56 6.32 -8.59
C PRO A 253 15.50 6.04 -7.51
N MET A 254 14.60 5.09 -7.79
CA MET A 254 13.61 4.53 -6.86
C MET A 254 14.24 3.82 -5.65
N THR A 255 15.58 3.73 -5.59
CA THR A 255 16.33 3.14 -4.47
C THR A 255 16.18 3.90 -3.14
N SER A 256 15.69 5.14 -3.16
CA SER A 256 15.50 5.96 -1.95
C SER A 256 14.07 5.96 -1.38
N PHE A 257 13.07 5.44 -2.10
CA PHE A 257 11.66 5.61 -1.72
C PHE A 257 11.11 4.49 -0.81
N LEU A 258 11.75 3.33 -0.77
CA LEU A 258 11.29 2.18 0.02
C LEU A 258 12.22 1.77 1.17
N SER A 259 13.42 2.34 1.26
CA SER A 259 14.26 2.23 2.47
C SER A 259 13.59 2.84 3.71
N ILE A 260 12.63 3.76 3.53
CA ILE A 260 11.82 4.36 4.60
C ILE A 260 10.85 3.35 5.24
N ILE A 261 10.42 2.33 4.50
CA ILE A 261 9.56 1.25 5.04
C ILE A 261 10.36 0.29 5.93
N ILE A 262 11.69 0.21 5.74
CA ILE A 262 12.59 -0.66 6.49
C ILE A 262 13.11 0.00 7.79
N ALA A 263 13.23 1.33 7.86
CA ALA A 263 13.89 2.04 8.97
C ALA A 263 12.98 2.49 10.13
N GLY A 264 11.74 1.99 10.21
CA GLY A 264 10.82 2.30 11.31
C GLY A 264 11.14 1.55 12.60
N GLU A 265 12.29 1.85 13.22
CA GLU A 265 12.73 1.62 14.61
C GLU A 265 14.17 1.11 14.69
N SER A 266 15.13 2.03 14.68
CA SER A 266 16.32 1.99 15.56
C SER A 266 17.24 3.20 15.31
N THR A 267 16.89 4.36 15.87
CA THR A 267 17.92 5.33 16.28
C THR A 267 17.44 6.04 17.55
N PRO A 268 18.08 5.81 18.70
CA PRO A 268 17.82 6.64 19.87
C PRO A 268 18.31 8.06 19.58
N LEU A 269 17.48 9.02 19.95
CA LEU A 269 17.81 10.43 20.09
C LEU A 269 19.03 10.57 21.02
N LEU A 270 20.22 10.72 20.44
CA LEU A 270 21.41 11.20 21.15
C LEU A 270 22.08 12.30 20.32
N THR A 271 21.75 13.53 20.71
CA THR A 271 22.63 14.69 20.84
C THR A 271 23.83 14.81 19.87
N CYS A 272 23.71 15.68 18.86
CA CYS A 272 24.86 16.39 18.33
C CYS A 272 24.46 17.83 17.98
N HIS A 273 25.06 18.79 18.69
CA HIS A 273 24.93 20.22 18.43
C HIS A 273 25.70 20.58 17.15
N SER A 274 25.00 20.81 16.04
CA SER A 274 25.52 21.71 15.01
C SER A 274 24.37 22.32 14.20
N SER A 275 24.48 23.62 13.96
CA SER A 275 23.50 24.54 13.35
C SER A 275 23.07 24.15 11.93
N ASN A 276 23.76 23.21 11.28
CA ASN A 276 23.53 22.81 9.90
C ASN A 276 22.38 21.81 9.72
N SER A 277 21.96 21.12 10.78
CA SER A 277 20.93 20.07 10.72
C SER A 277 19.50 20.62 10.58
N ARG A 278 19.24 21.85 11.07
CA ARG A 278 17.92 22.50 10.95
C ARG A 278 17.63 23.03 9.53
N LEU A 279 18.66 23.43 8.79
CA LEU A 279 18.55 23.94 7.42
C LEU A 279 18.25 22.83 6.40
N VAL A 280 18.89 21.67 6.55
CA VAL A 280 18.64 20.50 5.69
C VAL A 280 17.23 19.94 5.90
N GLY A 281 16.74 19.94 7.15
CA GLY A 281 15.37 19.52 7.47
C GLY A 281 14.29 20.41 6.85
N LEU A 282 14.50 21.74 6.82
CA LEU A 282 13.54 22.68 6.25
C LEU A 282 13.51 22.62 4.71
N ALA A 283 14.68 22.49 4.07
CA ALA A 283 14.78 22.33 2.62
C ALA A 283 14.16 21.01 2.15
N HIS A 284 14.41 19.92 2.89
CA HIS A 284 13.80 18.61 2.61
C HIS A 284 12.28 18.64 2.82
N PHE A 285 11.79 19.29 3.88
CA PHE A 285 10.35 19.46 4.12
C PHE A 285 9.66 20.27 3.02
N MET A 286 10.28 21.37 2.54
CA MET A 286 9.72 22.16 1.43
C MET A 286 9.76 21.44 0.08
N LEU A 287 10.81 20.65 -0.19
CA LEU A 287 10.93 19.84 -1.41
C LEU A 287 9.92 18.69 -1.46
N VAL A 288 9.68 18.04 -0.31
CA VAL A 288 8.85 16.83 -0.21
C VAL A 288 7.36 17.17 0.00
N VAL A 289 7.05 18.23 0.74
CA VAL A 289 5.65 18.61 1.05
C VAL A 289 5.13 19.71 0.12
N GLY A 290 6.01 20.52 -0.49
CA GLY A 290 5.63 21.74 -1.22
C GLY A 290 5.41 21.62 -2.74
N GLY A 291 5.79 20.50 -3.36
CA GLY A 291 5.54 20.12 -4.76
C GLY A 291 5.80 21.20 -5.83
N PHE A 292 6.97 21.20 -6.46
CA PHE A 292 7.34 22.14 -7.54
C PHE A 292 6.87 21.66 -8.93
N THR A 293 5.57 21.45 -9.14
CA THR A 293 5.04 21.12 -10.48
C THR A 293 3.98 22.10 -10.96
N GLY A 294 3.95 22.39 -12.27
CA GLY A 294 3.07 23.37 -12.91
C GLY A 294 3.61 24.81 -12.90
N ALA A 295 2.88 25.75 -13.50
CA ALA A 295 3.30 27.17 -13.62
C ALA A 295 3.57 27.84 -12.25
N ARG A 296 2.85 27.41 -11.20
CA ARG A 296 3.07 27.84 -9.81
C ARG A 296 4.35 27.25 -9.19
N GLY A 297 4.82 26.09 -9.66
CA GLY A 297 6.09 25.48 -9.22
C GLY A 297 7.31 26.28 -9.66
N LYS A 298 7.28 26.87 -10.85
CA LYS A 298 8.41 27.67 -11.36
C LYS A 298 8.63 28.96 -10.56
N GLN A 299 7.55 29.64 -10.15
CA GLN A 299 7.65 30.81 -9.26
C GLN A 299 8.17 30.46 -7.86
N LYS A 300 7.73 29.33 -7.32
CA LYS A 300 8.25 28.83 -6.03
C LYS A 300 9.74 28.50 -6.12
N TRP A 301 10.20 27.94 -7.25
CA TRP A 301 11.60 27.61 -7.48
C TRP A 301 12.48 28.88 -7.50
N TYR A 302 12.05 29.92 -8.22
CA TYR A 302 12.77 31.20 -8.21
C TYR A 302 12.81 31.85 -6.82
N GLY A 303 11.72 31.78 -6.06
CA GLY A 303 11.72 32.26 -4.67
C GLY A 303 12.63 31.45 -3.74
N PHE A 304 12.83 30.17 -4.00
CA PHE A 304 13.77 29.32 -3.26
C PHE A 304 15.23 29.64 -3.61
N GLU A 305 15.55 29.85 -4.89
CA GLU A 305 16.88 30.28 -5.34
C GLU A 305 17.25 31.65 -4.74
N GLU A 306 16.32 32.61 -4.73
CA GLU A 306 16.55 33.95 -4.15
C GLU A 306 16.75 33.90 -2.63
N TRP A 307 16.03 33.02 -1.94
CA TRP A 307 16.22 32.76 -0.51
C TRP A 307 17.59 32.11 -0.20
N LEU A 308 18.02 31.12 -1.01
CA LEU A 308 19.34 30.51 -0.87
C LEU A 308 20.45 31.53 -1.07
N ASP A 309 20.36 32.38 -2.10
CA ASP A 309 21.33 33.43 -2.37
C ASP A 309 21.43 34.43 -1.21
N THR A 310 20.33 34.70 -0.51
CA THR A 310 20.30 35.58 0.67
C THR A 310 21.03 34.94 1.86
N ILE A 311 20.94 33.62 2.03
CA ILE A 311 21.64 32.88 3.09
C ILE A 311 23.16 32.85 2.83
N PHE A 312 23.57 32.59 1.59
CA PHE A 312 24.99 32.47 1.26
C PHE A 312 25.69 33.83 1.14
N LYS A 313 25.00 34.90 0.75
CA LYS A 313 25.55 36.28 0.81
C LYS A 313 25.81 36.76 2.23
N ASN A 314 24.98 36.37 3.20
CA ASN A 314 25.16 36.75 4.60
C ASN A 314 26.32 36.00 5.30
N GLN A 315 26.87 34.94 4.69
CA GLN A 315 28.04 34.23 5.21
C GLN A 315 29.37 34.73 4.63
N SER A 316 29.35 35.41 3.48
CA SER A 316 30.55 36.00 2.86
C SER A 316 30.93 37.40 3.39
N GLY A 317 30.16 37.97 4.32
CA GLY A 317 30.35 39.33 4.85
C GLY A 317 31.03 39.41 6.22
N SER A 318 31.47 38.29 6.80
CA SER A 318 32.18 38.26 8.08
C SER A 318 33.57 37.63 7.92
N THR A 319 34.50 38.40 7.37
CA THR A 319 35.93 38.26 7.61
C THR A 319 36.45 39.58 8.15
#